data_AF-C9KJZ9-F1
#
_entry.id   AF-C9KJZ9-F1
#
_cell.length_a   1.000
_cell.length_b   1.000
_cell.length_c   1.000
_cell.angle_alpha   90.00
_cell.angle_beta   90.00
_cell.angle_gamma   90.00
#
_symmetry.space_group_name_H-M   'P 1'
#
loop_
_entity.id
_entity.type
_entity.pdbx_description
1 polymer ?
#
loop_
_entity_poly.entity_id
_entity_poly.type
_entity_poly.pdbx_seq_one_letter_code
_entity_poly.pdbx_strand_id
1 'polypeptide(L)'
;MTMWKKVCAGMLSAALVTSAAGTVFAAESSDEVVSLVTQPGQPLVTTTATTTAAAPAKETAAKAEAPAKVELADKLVINLAARSIAAIRDNQKVALYPVGPGKVSTPTPTGYYKVIDKEVNPTWTDPGDASASIPSGPSNPLGYRWIGIGGNYGIHGTNRPESIGHYVSNGCIRMHEEDVEKIYDMVEVGTPVEITYNRIVVEKTPDDQIAYYIYPDGYGWQNVTTADVNKWLAGYGVSDFVTDADVEQKIQASDGNPTYVAKVYPLYVNGQKLKGKAVVQDDITYLPAVDLAEAAKVSLGWKPEEKVLVSSYGQAVGYKKKDTLYCNADDVATLYHLDGGLNAGKFELKTQTKKQETVPVVENGKAVENGTAKTEAEVYAEATKETAKNAKAAVTDAKAAAKDVKAEAKAK
;
A
#
# COMPACT_ATOMS: atom_id res chain seq x y z
N MET A 1 49.51 39.91 38.61
CA MET A 1 50.55 40.38 37.67
C MET A 1 50.03 40.05 36.27
N THR A 2 49.65 40.96 35.38
CA THR A 2 49.83 42.41 35.29
C THR A 2 48.72 42.93 34.36
N MET A 3 48.13 44.06 34.73
CA MET A 3 47.18 44.85 33.93
C MET A 3 47.89 45.54 32.76
N TRP A 4 47.11 45.91 31.73
CA TRP A 4 46.98 47.26 31.10
C TRP A 4 46.67 47.15 29.60
N LYS A 5 45.91 48.02 28.93
CA LYS A 5 44.98 49.15 29.20
C LYS A 5 44.45 49.52 27.78
N LYS A 6 43.14 49.79 27.59
CA LYS A 6 42.51 51.11 27.24
C LYS A 6 43.08 51.82 25.98
N VAL A 7 42.35 52.52 25.09
CA VAL A 7 40.99 53.12 25.04
C VAL A 7 40.80 53.84 23.67
N CYS A 8 39.56 54.05 23.23
CA CYS A 8 38.95 55.22 22.53
C CYS A 8 37.87 54.75 21.53
N ALA A 9 36.55 54.91 21.76
CA ALA A 9 35.71 56.10 21.93
C ALA A 9 35.42 56.87 20.62
N GLY A 10 34.13 56.94 20.28
CA GLY A 10 33.59 57.80 19.21
C GLY A 10 32.09 57.57 19.01
N MET A 11 31.26 58.34 19.72
CA MET A 11 29.80 58.42 19.58
C MET A 11 29.42 59.93 19.60
N LEU A 12 28.24 60.27 19.06
CA LEU A 12 27.56 61.59 18.97
C LEU A 12 28.02 62.52 17.82
N SER A 13 27.19 63.23 17.03
CA SER A 13 25.82 63.79 17.20
C SER A 13 25.17 64.05 15.81
N ALA A 14 23.83 63.91 15.62
CA ALA A 14 22.76 64.96 15.53
C ALA A 14 22.91 65.95 14.35
N ALA A 15 21.93 66.50 13.63
CA ALA A 15 20.46 66.66 13.64
C ALA A 15 20.04 67.19 12.23
N LEU A 16 18.96 66.72 11.59
CA LEU A 16 17.63 67.39 11.46
C LEU A 16 17.57 68.66 10.57
N VAL A 17 16.94 68.59 9.39
CA VAL A 17 16.12 69.68 8.80
C VAL A 17 14.94 69.08 8.01
N THR A 18 13.78 69.68 8.26
CA THR A 18 12.40 69.43 7.85
C THR A 18 11.97 70.11 6.53
N SER A 19 10.96 69.54 5.85
CA SER A 19 9.84 70.25 5.18
C SER A 19 8.78 69.22 4.74
N ALA A 20 7.61 69.13 5.40
CA ALA A 20 6.31 69.76 5.05
C ALA A 20 5.76 69.31 3.67
N ALA A 21 4.76 68.42 3.59
CA ALA A 21 3.30 68.60 3.77
C ALA A 21 2.54 68.92 2.46
N GLY A 22 1.45 68.17 2.17
CA GLY A 22 0.46 68.44 1.12
C GLY A 22 0.04 67.20 0.32
N THR A 23 -0.98 66.45 0.76
CA THR A 23 -2.39 66.43 0.26
C THR A 23 -2.71 65.42 -0.86
N VAL A 24 -3.46 64.40 -0.42
CA VAL A 24 -4.62 63.70 -1.02
C VAL A 24 -4.92 63.88 -2.52
N PHE A 25 -5.04 62.76 -3.22
CA PHE A 25 -6.13 62.53 -4.18
C PHE A 25 -6.62 61.09 -4.05
N ALA A 26 -7.91 60.96 -3.73
CA ALA A 26 -8.70 59.78 -4.01
C ALA A 26 -9.20 59.89 -5.46
N ALA A 27 -9.22 58.76 -6.17
CA ALA A 27 -10.08 58.57 -7.33
C ALA A 27 -10.49 57.10 -7.38
N GLU A 28 -11.77 56.88 -7.12
CA GLU A 28 -12.51 55.69 -7.53
C GLU A 28 -12.53 55.61 -9.06
N SER A 29 -12.38 54.41 -9.61
CA SER A 29 -13.24 53.97 -10.71
C SER A 29 -13.22 52.45 -10.79
N SER A 30 -14.36 51.88 -10.42
CA SER A 30 -14.84 50.57 -10.82
C SER A 30 -14.70 50.33 -12.32
N ASP A 31 -14.26 49.14 -12.71
CA ASP A 31 -14.90 48.43 -13.80
C ASP A 31 -14.83 46.92 -13.57
N GLU A 32 -16.02 46.38 -13.41
CA GLU A 32 -16.40 45.00 -13.22
C GLU A 32 -16.41 44.33 -14.61
N VAL A 33 -15.53 43.35 -14.86
CA VAL A 33 -15.67 42.47 -16.03
C VAL A 33 -16.22 41.12 -15.58
N VAL A 34 -17.53 41.05 -15.56
CA VAL A 34 -18.30 39.81 -15.51
C VAL A 34 -18.16 39.11 -16.86
N SER A 35 -17.51 37.95 -16.89
CA SER A 35 -17.57 37.05 -18.05
C SER A 35 -18.53 35.90 -17.74
N LEU A 36 -19.67 35.94 -18.41
CA LEU A 36 -20.77 34.97 -18.35
C LEU A 36 -20.37 33.66 -19.05
N VAL A 37 -20.43 32.54 -18.34
CA VAL A 37 -20.65 31.22 -18.95
C VAL A 37 -21.94 30.65 -18.39
N THR A 38 -22.96 30.60 -19.25
CA THR A 38 -24.26 30.00 -19.03
C THR A 38 -24.19 28.47 -19.02
N GLN A 39 -24.70 27.84 -17.97
CA GLN A 39 -25.29 26.50 -18.03
C GLN A 39 -26.81 26.64 -17.81
N PRO A 40 -27.66 26.11 -18.71
CA PRO A 40 -29.11 26.14 -18.53
C PRO A 40 -29.57 24.98 -17.64
N GLY A 41 -30.40 25.26 -16.61
CA GLY A 41 -31.30 24.22 -16.10
C GLY A 41 -31.67 24.13 -14.61
N GLN A 42 -31.57 25.15 -13.74
CA GLN A 42 -32.22 25.08 -12.42
C GLN A 42 -32.87 26.41 -11.96
N PRO A 43 -34.04 26.36 -11.30
CA PRO A 43 -34.80 27.55 -10.91
C PRO A 43 -34.21 28.29 -9.70
N LEU A 44 -34.34 29.61 -9.77
CA LEU A 44 -33.90 30.60 -8.78
C LEU A 44 -34.76 30.53 -7.50
N VAL A 45 -34.11 30.39 -6.33
CA VAL A 45 -34.74 30.62 -5.01
C VAL A 45 -33.87 31.63 -4.26
N THR A 46 -34.46 32.77 -3.89
CA THR A 46 -33.76 33.89 -3.24
C THR A 46 -34.23 34.07 -1.80
N THR A 47 -33.25 34.14 -0.88
CA THR A 47 -33.22 34.78 0.46
C THR A 47 -34.10 34.22 1.59
N THR A 48 -33.67 34.14 2.85
CA THR A 48 -32.94 35.15 3.65
C THR A 48 -32.28 34.49 4.87
N ALA A 49 -31.08 34.90 5.27
CA ALA A 49 -30.52 34.56 6.59
C ALA A 49 -29.84 35.79 7.23
N THR A 50 -30.32 36.12 8.42
CA THR A 50 -29.93 37.25 9.28
C THR A 50 -28.53 37.06 9.86
N THR A 51 -27.63 38.02 9.62
CA THR A 51 -26.32 38.10 10.26
C THR A 51 -26.44 38.72 11.64
N THR A 52 -26.07 37.97 12.68
CA THR A 52 -25.81 38.52 14.02
C THR A 52 -24.30 38.73 14.16
N ALA A 53 -23.90 39.96 14.48
CA ALA A 53 -22.51 40.36 14.67
C ALA A 53 -21.93 39.75 15.96
N ALA A 54 -20.76 39.13 15.87
CA ALA A 54 -19.92 38.74 16.99
C ALA A 54 -18.67 39.62 17.06
N ALA A 55 -18.34 40.09 18.26
CA ALA A 55 -17.22 40.97 18.58
C ALA A 55 -15.84 40.31 18.36
N PRO A 56 -14.75 41.08 18.16
CA PRO A 56 -13.47 40.56 17.69
C PRO A 56 -12.70 39.86 18.81
N ALA A 57 -12.24 38.63 18.55
CA ALA A 57 -11.35 37.89 19.43
C ALA A 57 -9.90 38.37 19.23
N LYS A 58 -9.22 38.63 20.35
CA LYS A 58 -7.80 38.99 20.44
C LYS A 58 -6.90 37.97 19.74
N GLU A 59 -6.15 38.45 18.76
CA GLU A 59 -5.02 37.76 18.15
C GLU A 59 -3.92 37.55 19.20
N THR A 60 -3.69 36.29 19.56
CA THR A 60 -2.57 35.91 20.43
C THR A 60 -1.42 35.52 19.51
N ALA A 61 -0.38 36.36 19.44
CA ALA A 61 0.83 36.09 18.68
C ALA A 61 1.47 34.78 19.16
N ALA A 62 1.45 33.76 18.30
CA ALA A 62 2.15 32.51 18.51
C ALA A 62 3.66 32.77 18.42
N LYS A 63 4.37 32.47 19.51
CA LYS A 63 5.82 32.48 19.59
C LYS A 63 6.36 31.36 18.70
N ALA A 64 7.15 31.70 17.68
CA ALA A 64 7.83 30.75 16.82
C ALA A 64 8.69 29.79 17.67
N GLU A 65 8.35 28.50 17.65
CA GLU A 65 9.20 27.43 18.18
C GLU A 65 10.47 27.33 17.32
N ALA A 66 11.61 27.09 17.98
CA ALA A 66 12.86 26.79 17.28
C ALA A 66 12.67 25.55 16.39
N PRO A 67 13.31 25.48 15.20
CA PRO A 67 13.10 24.38 14.28
C PRO A 67 13.49 23.06 14.97
N ALA A 68 12.55 22.12 15.01
CA ALA A 68 12.82 20.75 15.44
C ALA A 68 14.00 20.19 14.64
N LYS A 69 14.91 19.47 15.30
CA LYS A 69 16.06 18.84 14.66
C LYS A 69 15.56 17.96 13.51
N VAL A 70 15.93 18.30 12.27
CA VAL A 70 15.56 17.48 11.10
C VAL A 70 16.31 16.15 11.23
N GLU A 71 15.54 15.07 11.30
CA GLU A 71 16.11 13.73 11.32
C GLU A 71 16.42 13.29 9.89
N LEU A 72 17.55 12.58 9.71
CA LEU A 72 18.04 12.15 8.40
C LEU A 72 17.35 10.85 7.94
N ALA A 73 17.22 10.66 6.64
CA ALA A 73 16.73 9.43 6.03
C ALA A 73 17.88 8.46 5.73
N ASP A 74 17.63 7.16 5.89
CA ASP A 74 18.56 6.09 5.54
C ASP A 74 18.72 5.93 4.04
N LYS A 75 17.62 6.13 3.28
CA LYS A 75 17.62 6.14 1.82
C LYS A 75 16.40 6.86 1.25
N LEU A 76 16.51 7.26 -0.02
CA LEU A 76 15.38 7.68 -0.85
C LEU A 76 14.97 6.53 -1.77
N VAL A 77 13.66 6.32 -1.93
CA VAL A 77 13.09 5.37 -2.89
C VAL A 77 12.14 6.11 -3.81
N ILE A 78 12.45 6.09 -5.11
CA ILE A 78 11.64 6.71 -6.16
C ILE A 78 10.98 5.59 -6.93
N ASN A 79 9.65 5.62 -7.02
CA ASN A 79 8.90 4.75 -7.91
C ASN A 79 8.31 5.60 -9.03
N LEU A 80 8.90 5.45 -10.23
CA LEU A 80 8.56 6.21 -11.42
C LEU A 80 7.12 5.92 -11.89
N ALA A 81 6.64 4.67 -11.77
CA ALA A 81 5.26 4.31 -12.11
C ALA A 81 4.26 4.97 -11.17
N ALA A 82 4.59 5.03 -9.87
CA ALA A 82 3.80 5.72 -8.86
C ALA A 82 3.97 7.25 -8.89
N ARG A 83 4.96 7.76 -9.65
CA ARG A 83 5.36 9.17 -9.69
C ARG A 83 5.52 9.75 -8.29
N SER A 84 6.23 9.02 -7.42
CA SER A 84 6.48 9.43 -6.04
C SER A 84 7.90 9.15 -5.58
N ILE A 85 8.32 9.91 -4.58
CA ILE A 85 9.56 9.74 -3.83
C ILE A 85 9.24 9.55 -2.35
N ALA A 86 9.83 8.53 -1.75
CA ALA A 86 9.72 8.21 -0.34
C ALA A 86 11.07 8.40 0.36
N ALA A 87 11.06 9.00 1.54
CA ALA A 87 12.18 8.96 2.48
C ALA A 87 11.97 7.78 3.44
N ILE A 88 12.98 6.92 3.56
CA ILE A 88 12.95 5.74 4.43
C ILE A 88 13.88 5.96 5.63
N ARG A 89 13.39 5.68 6.83
CA ARG A 89 14.16 5.63 8.08
C ARG A 89 13.68 4.45 8.92
N ASP A 90 14.59 3.69 9.51
CA ASP A 90 14.27 2.53 10.36
C ASP A 90 13.33 1.52 9.65
N ASN A 91 13.55 1.37 8.34
CA ASN A 91 12.71 0.55 7.45
C ASN A 91 11.23 0.99 7.37
N GLN A 92 10.94 2.25 7.73
CA GLN A 92 9.63 2.89 7.64
C GLN A 92 9.64 4.07 6.68
N LYS A 93 8.51 4.30 6.01
CA LYS A 93 8.28 5.45 5.15
C LYS A 93 7.96 6.67 6.02
N VAL A 94 8.91 7.58 6.19
CA VAL A 94 8.73 8.78 7.04
C VAL A 94 8.25 10.00 6.27
N ALA A 95 8.41 10.00 4.95
CA ALA A 95 7.83 11.01 4.06
C ALA A 95 7.52 10.39 2.69
N LEU A 96 6.52 10.94 2.00
CA LEU A 96 6.11 10.55 0.65
C LEU A 96 5.62 11.79 -0.10
N TYR A 97 6.22 12.09 -1.24
CA TYR A 97 5.88 13.26 -2.06
C TYR A 97 5.67 12.88 -3.53
N PRO A 98 4.80 13.59 -4.25
CA PRO A 98 4.65 13.40 -5.69
C PRO A 98 5.87 13.95 -6.44
N VAL A 99 6.17 13.38 -7.60
CA VAL A 99 7.28 13.82 -8.46
C VAL A 99 6.89 13.94 -9.93
N GLY A 100 7.65 14.73 -10.67
CA GLY A 100 7.61 14.83 -12.13
C GLY A 100 8.84 14.17 -12.77
N PRO A 101 8.79 12.88 -13.13
CA PRO A 101 9.92 12.19 -13.76
C PRO A 101 10.08 12.54 -15.25
N GLY A 102 11.09 11.93 -15.89
CA GLY A 102 11.37 12.10 -17.31
C GLY A 102 10.20 11.73 -18.22
N LYS A 103 10.03 12.41 -19.34
CA LYS A 103 9.06 12.01 -20.39
C LYS A 103 9.50 10.72 -21.09
N VAL A 104 8.59 10.09 -21.83
CA VAL A 104 8.84 8.82 -22.56
C VAL A 104 10.07 8.89 -23.47
N SER A 105 10.32 10.03 -24.13
CA SER A 105 11.48 10.21 -25.02
C SER A 105 12.81 10.48 -24.31
N THR A 106 12.78 10.85 -23.03
CA THR A 106 13.95 11.05 -22.18
C THR A 106 13.63 10.55 -20.77
N PRO A 107 13.45 9.22 -20.62
CA PRO A 107 12.95 8.64 -19.37
C PRO A 107 13.98 8.80 -18.27
N THR A 108 13.51 8.88 -17.02
CA THR A 108 14.42 8.83 -15.88
C THR A 108 15.04 7.44 -15.79
N PRO A 109 16.39 7.32 -15.79
CA PRO A 109 17.03 6.02 -15.67
C PRO A 109 16.76 5.36 -14.32
N THR A 110 16.40 4.08 -14.34
CA THR A 110 16.26 3.26 -13.13
C THR A 110 17.63 2.76 -12.66
N GLY A 111 17.77 2.50 -11.35
CA GLY A 111 19.02 1.99 -10.79
C GLY A 111 19.26 2.40 -9.35
N TYR A 112 20.46 2.08 -8.89
CA TYR A 112 20.96 2.44 -7.56
C TYR A 112 21.95 3.59 -7.69
N TYR A 113 21.64 4.67 -7.00
CA TYR A 113 22.39 5.92 -6.97
C TYR A 113 22.71 6.29 -5.53
N LYS A 114 23.39 7.42 -5.37
CA LYS A 114 23.59 8.10 -4.10
C LYS A 114 23.61 9.59 -4.34
N VAL A 115 23.30 10.37 -3.31
CA VAL A 115 23.50 11.82 -3.34
C VAL A 115 25.00 12.09 -3.50
N ILE A 116 25.39 12.82 -4.53
CA ILE A 116 26.80 13.16 -4.83
C ILE A 116 27.13 14.62 -4.48
N ASP A 117 26.15 15.51 -4.61
CA ASP A 117 26.26 16.92 -4.30
C ASP A 117 24.89 17.48 -3.94
N LYS A 118 24.91 18.66 -3.31
CA LYS A 118 23.71 19.39 -2.90
C LYS A 118 23.98 20.88 -3.06
N GLU A 119 23.05 21.60 -3.67
CA GLU A 119 23.17 23.05 -3.88
C GLU A 119 21.90 23.77 -3.46
N VAL A 120 22.07 24.87 -2.73
CA VAL A 120 20.99 25.82 -2.40
C VAL A 120 21.04 26.94 -3.41
N ASN A 121 19.88 27.30 -3.97
CA ASN A 121 19.75 28.32 -5.00
C ASN A 121 20.63 28.02 -6.23
N PRO A 122 20.45 26.85 -6.88
CA PRO A 122 21.28 26.45 -8.01
C PRO A 122 21.12 27.38 -9.20
N THR A 123 22.18 27.53 -10.00
CA THR A 123 22.09 28.11 -11.34
C THR A 123 21.80 27.01 -12.35
N TRP A 124 20.80 27.20 -13.21
CA TRP A 124 20.57 26.28 -14.32
C TRP A 124 21.46 26.66 -15.50
N THR A 125 22.13 25.67 -16.09
CA THR A 125 22.90 25.82 -17.34
C THR A 125 22.28 24.90 -18.38
N ASP A 126 22.11 25.40 -19.61
CA ASP A 126 21.54 24.61 -20.70
C ASP A 126 22.48 23.43 -21.05
N PRO A 127 22.00 22.17 -21.00
CA PRO A 127 22.81 21.02 -21.39
C PRO A 127 23.27 21.02 -22.85
N GLY A 128 22.59 21.77 -23.73
CA GLY A 128 22.94 21.93 -25.15
C GLY A 128 23.77 23.18 -25.47
N ASP A 129 23.82 24.16 -24.57
CA ASP A 129 24.59 25.40 -24.73
C ASP A 129 25.08 25.93 -23.38
N ALA A 130 26.33 25.64 -23.03
CA ALA A 130 26.92 26.05 -21.76
C ALA A 130 27.03 27.58 -21.56
N SER A 131 26.82 28.38 -22.62
CA SER A 131 26.77 29.84 -22.50
C SER A 131 25.41 30.36 -22.02
N ALA A 132 24.36 29.56 -22.19
CA ALA A 132 23.02 29.86 -21.72
C ALA A 132 22.85 29.38 -20.27
N SER A 133 22.64 30.33 -19.35
CA SER A 133 22.35 30.03 -17.96
C SER A 133 21.25 30.92 -17.40
N ILE A 134 20.50 30.37 -16.45
CA ILE A 134 19.46 31.07 -15.71
C ILE A 134 19.87 31.02 -14.24
N PRO A 135 20.19 32.16 -13.60
CA PRO A 135 20.51 32.20 -12.18
C PRO A 135 19.32 31.74 -11.34
N SER A 136 19.54 31.42 -10.06
CA SER A 136 18.45 31.08 -9.16
C SER A 136 17.40 32.20 -9.08
N GLY A 137 16.13 31.81 -8.99
CA GLY A 137 14.98 32.72 -8.97
C GLY A 137 13.74 32.09 -9.61
N PRO A 138 12.62 32.82 -9.69
CA PRO A 138 11.33 32.28 -10.17
C PRO A 138 11.35 31.73 -11.61
N SER A 139 12.29 32.16 -12.44
CA SER A 139 12.45 31.67 -13.81
C SER A 139 13.32 30.42 -13.93
N ASN A 140 14.02 30.02 -12.85
CA ASN A 140 14.95 28.90 -12.88
C ASN A 140 14.20 27.56 -12.87
N PRO A 141 14.42 26.67 -13.87
CA PRO A 141 13.72 25.39 -13.95
C PRO A 141 14.15 24.36 -12.90
N LEU A 142 15.26 24.59 -12.20
CA LEU A 142 15.74 23.74 -11.10
C LEU A 142 15.12 24.10 -9.75
N GLY A 143 14.46 25.25 -9.64
CA GLY A 143 13.95 25.73 -8.36
C GLY A 143 15.05 26.21 -7.41
N TYR A 144 14.83 26.03 -6.10
CA TYR A 144 15.74 26.53 -5.07
C TYR A 144 16.60 25.46 -4.39
N ARG A 145 16.41 24.18 -4.72
CA ARG A 145 17.22 23.07 -4.21
C ARG A 145 17.60 22.12 -5.33
N TRP A 146 18.86 21.71 -5.32
CA TRP A 146 19.40 20.67 -6.17
C TRP A 146 20.05 19.58 -5.33
N ILE A 147 19.74 18.32 -5.65
CA ILE A 147 20.33 17.13 -5.06
C ILE A 147 20.85 16.28 -6.22
N GLY A 148 22.15 16.36 -6.50
CA GLY A 148 22.79 15.60 -7.58
C GLY A 148 22.85 14.11 -7.24
N ILE A 149 22.51 13.24 -8.19
CA ILE A 149 22.56 11.78 -8.02
C ILE A 149 23.52 11.08 -9.00
N GLY A 150 24.21 11.84 -9.85
CA GLY A 150 25.21 11.34 -10.79
C GLY A 150 24.91 11.67 -12.25
N GLY A 151 25.98 11.89 -13.03
CA GLY A 151 25.85 12.37 -14.41
C GLY A 151 25.18 13.75 -14.45
N ASN A 152 24.25 13.94 -15.38
CA ASN A 152 23.45 15.17 -15.50
C ASN A 152 22.07 15.03 -14.83
N TYR A 153 21.91 14.12 -13.85
CA TYR A 153 20.65 13.84 -13.18
C TYR A 153 20.63 14.31 -11.73
N GLY A 154 19.49 14.85 -11.32
CA GLY A 154 19.27 15.31 -9.96
C GLY A 154 17.79 15.29 -9.57
N ILE A 155 17.57 15.41 -8.27
CA ILE A 155 16.26 15.67 -7.65
C ILE A 155 16.24 17.16 -7.33
N HIS A 156 15.24 17.88 -7.82
CA HIS A 156 15.21 19.33 -7.73
C HIS A 156 13.79 19.89 -7.69
N GLY A 157 13.67 21.19 -7.36
CA GLY A 157 12.41 21.94 -7.40
C GLY A 157 11.89 22.15 -8.83
N THR A 158 10.99 23.08 -9.05
CA THR A 158 10.55 23.44 -10.41
C THR A 158 9.82 24.76 -10.40
N ASN A 159 10.06 25.60 -11.40
CA ASN A 159 9.24 26.77 -11.68
C ASN A 159 7.91 26.45 -12.37
N ARG A 160 7.61 25.16 -12.58
CA ARG A 160 6.38 24.63 -13.18
C ARG A 160 5.74 23.59 -12.26
N PRO A 161 5.10 24.00 -11.16
CA PRO A 161 4.52 23.07 -10.19
C PRO A 161 3.42 22.18 -10.79
N GLU A 162 2.71 22.65 -11.82
CA GLU A 162 1.71 21.88 -12.58
C GLU A 162 2.31 20.68 -13.33
N SER A 163 3.63 20.61 -13.44
CA SER A 163 4.32 19.51 -14.10
C SER A 163 4.52 18.29 -13.18
N ILE A 164 4.32 18.45 -11.87
CA ILE A 164 4.41 17.36 -10.89
C ILE A 164 3.24 16.39 -11.06
N GLY A 165 3.50 15.09 -10.92
CA GLY A 165 2.52 14.05 -11.23
C GLY A 165 2.45 13.72 -12.73
N HIS A 166 3.33 14.27 -13.58
CA HIS A 166 3.40 13.96 -15.01
C HIS A 166 4.81 13.57 -15.47
N TYR A 167 4.91 12.83 -16.58
CA TYR A 167 6.18 12.47 -17.22
C TYR A 167 6.63 13.61 -18.15
N VAL A 168 7.45 14.53 -17.66
CA VAL A 168 7.67 15.87 -18.27
C VAL A 168 9.13 16.30 -18.35
N SER A 169 10.00 15.74 -17.51
CA SER A 169 11.38 16.20 -17.41
C SER A 169 12.26 15.59 -18.52
N ASN A 170 13.53 16.03 -18.59
CA ASN A 170 14.55 15.43 -19.45
C ASN A 170 15.34 14.31 -18.73
N GLY A 171 14.73 13.66 -17.74
CA GLY A 171 15.28 12.54 -16.99
C GLY A 171 15.57 12.84 -15.52
N CYS A 172 15.64 14.11 -15.12
CA CYS A 172 15.69 14.51 -13.70
C CYS A 172 14.36 14.24 -12.97
N ILE A 173 14.38 14.35 -11.65
CA ILE A 173 13.19 14.22 -10.80
C ILE A 173 12.78 15.62 -10.33
N ARG A 174 11.63 16.11 -10.81
CA ARG A 174 11.05 17.38 -10.34
C ARG A 174 10.19 17.15 -9.11
N MET A 175 10.19 18.13 -8.22
CA MET A 175 9.38 18.17 -7.00
C MET A 175 8.78 19.56 -6.81
N HIS A 176 7.71 19.66 -6.03
CA HIS A 176 7.28 20.97 -5.51
C HIS A 176 8.38 21.57 -4.63
N GLU A 177 8.52 22.90 -4.63
CA GLU A 177 9.59 23.59 -3.87
C GLU A 177 9.55 23.21 -2.38
N GLU A 178 8.37 23.24 -1.76
CA GLU A 178 8.19 22.87 -0.35
C GLU A 178 8.56 21.42 -0.03
N ASP A 179 8.44 20.52 -0.98
CA ASP A 179 8.74 19.10 -0.78
C ASP A 179 10.21 18.80 -1.01
N VAL A 180 10.84 19.43 -2.02
CA VAL A 180 12.28 19.28 -2.23
C VAL A 180 13.08 19.90 -1.10
N GLU A 181 12.61 20.99 -0.48
CA GLU A 181 13.26 21.57 0.70
C GLU A 181 13.27 20.59 1.88
N LYS A 182 12.13 19.93 2.16
CA LYS A 182 12.05 18.89 3.19
C LYS A 182 12.98 17.70 2.87
N ILE A 183 12.96 17.20 1.63
CA ILE A 183 13.85 16.10 1.21
C ILE A 183 15.32 16.52 1.30
N TYR A 184 15.64 17.75 0.89
CA TYR A 184 17.00 18.30 0.96
C TYR A 184 17.52 18.29 2.39
N ASP A 185 16.71 18.66 3.37
CA ASP A 185 17.11 18.66 4.78
C ASP A 185 17.19 17.24 5.38
N MET A 186 16.46 16.27 4.81
CA MET A 186 16.47 14.86 5.25
C MET A 186 17.65 14.05 4.71
N VAL A 187 18.44 14.55 3.76
CA VAL A 187 19.51 13.77 3.13
C VAL A 187 20.87 14.43 3.20
N GLU A 188 21.93 13.64 3.16
CA GLU A 188 23.32 14.09 3.10
C GLU A 188 24.01 13.53 1.86
N VAL A 189 25.18 14.08 1.52
CA VAL A 189 26.02 13.47 0.49
C VAL A 189 26.37 12.05 0.92
N GLY A 190 26.12 11.09 0.04
CA GLY A 190 26.24 9.66 0.30
C GLY A 190 24.92 8.94 0.61
N THR A 191 23.82 9.65 0.91
CA THR A 191 22.51 9.00 1.11
C THR A 191 22.13 8.18 -0.13
N PRO A 192 21.85 6.86 0.02
CA PRO A 192 21.41 6.02 -1.08
C PRO A 192 20.11 6.50 -1.72
N VAL A 193 20.02 6.39 -3.04
CA VAL A 193 18.82 6.70 -3.82
C VAL A 193 18.52 5.52 -4.73
N GLU A 194 17.34 4.93 -4.58
CA GLU A 194 16.87 3.79 -5.36
C GLU A 194 15.77 4.26 -6.32
N ILE A 195 15.96 4.09 -7.63
CA ILE A 195 14.97 4.47 -8.64
C ILE A 195 14.43 3.21 -9.31
N THR A 196 13.12 2.99 -9.16
CA THR A 196 12.41 1.80 -9.66
C THR A 196 11.26 2.21 -10.57
N TYR A 197 10.80 1.27 -11.38
CA TYR A 197 9.56 1.38 -12.14
C TYR A 197 8.69 0.18 -11.77
N ASN A 198 7.93 0.30 -10.68
CA ASN A 198 7.12 -0.80 -10.15
C ASN A 198 5.64 -0.44 -10.24
N ARG A 199 4.94 -1.05 -11.20
CA ARG A 199 3.49 -0.84 -11.37
C ARG A 199 2.66 -1.51 -10.28
N ILE A 200 3.10 -2.66 -9.78
CA ILE A 200 2.43 -3.37 -8.68
C ILE A 200 3.13 -2.97 -7.39
N VAL A 201 2.38 -2.41 -6.45
CA VAL A 201 2.86 -2.16 -5.08
C VAL A 201 1.88 -2.82 -4.13
N VAL A 202 2.41 -3.57 -3.17
CA VAL A 202 1.63 -4.11 -2.06
C VAL A 202 2.28 -3.64 -0.78
N GLU A 203 1.50 -3.05 0.11
CA GLU A 203 1.97 -2.59 1.41
C GLU A 203 1.02 -3.01 2.54
N LYS A 204 1.59 -3.06 3.74
CA LYS A 204 0.86 -3.26 4.98
C LYS A 204 0.67 -1.88 5.64
N THR A 205 -0.58 -1.50 5.85
CA THR A 205 -0.94 -0.25 6.51
C THR A 205 -0.61 -0.32 8.01
N PRO A 206 -0.53 0.83 8.71
CA PRO A 206 -0.30 0.86 10.15
C PRO A 206 -1.31 0.07 11.00
N ASP A 207 -2.53 -0.15 10.51
CA ASP A 207 -3.59 -0.91 11.18
C ASP A 207 -3.66 -2.38 10.72
N ASP A 208 -2.54 -2.88 10.19
CA ASP A 208 -2.28 -4.25 9.75
C ASP A 208 -3.04 -4.72 8.49
N GLN A 209 -3.72 -3.82 7.79
CA GLN A 209 -4.42 -4.11 6.54
C GLN A 209 -3.46 -4.19 5.36
N ILE A 210 -3.67 -5.16 4.47
CA ILE A 210 -2.93 -5.25 3.21
C ILE A 210 -3.69 -4.47 2.14
N ALA A 211 -2.98 -3.55 1.49
CA ALA A 211 -3.46 -2.82 0.34
C ALA A 211 -2.54 -3.08 -0.86
N TYR A 212 -3.13 -3.15 -2.06
CA TYR A 212 -2.36 -3.19 -3.30
C TYR A 212 -2.78 -2.10 -4.27
N TYR A 213 -1.82 -1.70 -5.10
CA TYR A 213 -1.91 -0.64 -6.08
C TYR A 213 -1.48 -1.19 -7.43
N ILE A 214 -2.15 -0.75 -8.49
CA ILE A 214 -1.70 -0.98 -9.86
C ILE A 214 -1.64 0.38 -10.54
N TYR A 215 -0.43 0.86 -10.78
CA TYR A 215 -0.19 2.17 -11.38
C TYR A 215 -0.27 2.13 -12.91
N PRO A 216 -0.60 3.28 -13.55
CA PRO A 216 -0.54 3.41 -15.00
C PRO A 216 0.84 3.08 -15.56
N ASP A 217 0.90 2.47 -16.74
CA ASP A 217 2.17 2.26 -17.45
C ASP A 217 2.55 3.49 -18.28
N GLY A 218 3.03 4.54 -17.62
CA GLY A 218 3.39 5.78 -18.29
C GLY A 218 4.51 5.65 -19.34
N TYR A 219 5.39 4.66 -19.20
CA TYR A 219 6.47 4.37 -20.15
C TYR A 219 6.19 3.19 -21.10
N GLY A 220 5.15 2.40 -20.85
CA GLY A 220 4.88 1.19 -21.64
C GLY A 220 5.90 0.07 -21.41
N TRP A 221 6.58 0.04 -20.25
CA TRP A 221 7.68 -0.90 -19.98
C TRP A 221 7.22 -2.22 -19.36
N GLN A 222 6.02 -2.30 -18.80
CA GLN A 222 5.59 -3.43 -17.99
C GLN A 222 4.16 -3.87 -18.34
N ASN A 223 4.06 -5.05 -18.93
CA ASN A 223 2.80 -5.75 -19.06
C ASN A 223 2.49 -6.53 -17.78
N VAL A 224 1.52 -6.07 -16.99
CA VAL A 224 1.12 -6.69 -15.71
C VAL A 224 0.05 -7.72 -15.97
N THR A 225 0.23 -8.93 -15.42
CA THR A 225 -0.77 -10.01 -15.47
C THR A 225 -1.37 -10.30 -14.10
N THR A 226 -2.50 -11.03 -14.07
CA THR A 226 -3.11 -11.51 -12.82
C THR A 226 -2.15 -12.39 -12.01
N ALA A 227 -1.34 -13.20 -12.67
CA ALA A 227 -0.33 -14.04 -12.03
C ALA A 227 0.75 -13.21 -11.30
N ASP A 228 1.16 -12.09 -11.88
CA ASP A 228 2.14 -11.19 -11.25
C ASP A 228 1.57 -10.58 -9.97
N VAL A 229 0.34 -10.08 -10.01
CA VAL A 229 -0.33 -9.48 -8.84
C VAL A 229 -0.54 -10.54 -7.75
N ASN A 230 -1.06 -11.71 -8.12
CA ASN A 230 -1.28 -12.82 -7.19
C ASN A 230 0.03 -13.26 -6.51
N LYS A 231 1.16 -13.26 -7.23
CA LYS A 231 2.48 -13.57 -6.67
C LYS A 231 2.88 -12.56 -5.57
N TRP A 232 2.65 -11.27 -5.78
CA TRP A 232 2.91 -10.26 -4.75
C TRP A 232 1.97 -10.43 -3.55
N LEU A 233 0.67 -10.60 -3.78
CA LEU A 233 -0.32 -10.81 -2.72
C LEU A 233 -0.05 -12.08 -1.89
N ALA A 234 0.47 -13.14 -2.53
CA ALA A 234 0.84 -14.38 -1.86
C ALA A 234 1.97 -14.17 -0.83
N GLY A 235 2.95 -13.30 -1.12
CA GLY A 235 4.00 -12.94 -0.16
C GLY A 235 3.44 -12.29 1.12
N TYR A 236 2.32 -11.57 0.98
CA TYR A 236 1.61 -10.99 2.12
C TYR A 236 0.63 -11.98 2.77
N GLY A 237 0.26 -13.07 2.10
CA GLY A 237 -0.65 -14.11 2.60
C GLY A 237 -2.12 -13.79 2.34
N VAL A 238 -2.42 -12.99 1.32
CA VAL A 238 -3.80 -12.56 1.00
C VAL A 238 -4.23 -12.88 -0.43
N SER A 239 -3.44 -13.64 -1.19
CA SER A 239 -3.76 -14.03 -2.57
C SER A 239 -5.09 -14.75 -2.71
N ASP A 240 -5.51 -15.50 -1.68
CA ASP A 240 -6.76 -16.27 -1.68
C ASP A 240 -8.00 -15.40 -1.44
N PHE A 241 -7.79 -14.15 -0.99
CA PHE A 241 -8.82 -13.21 -0.57
C PHE A 241 -9.16 -12.18 -1.65
N VAL A 242 -8.56 -12.31 -2.84
CA VAL A 242 -8.85 -11.50 -4.02
C VAL A 242 -9.11 -12.42 -5.20
N THR A 243 -10.21 -12.22 -5.93
CA THR A 243 -10.50 -13.04 -7.11
C THR A 243 -9.69 -12.58 -8.32
N ASP A 244 -9.41 -13.48 -9.24
CA ASP A 244 -8.68 -13.12 -10.47
C ASP A 244 -9.46 -12.13 -11.33
N ALA A 245 -10.80 -12.13 -11.23
CA ALA A 245 -11.66 -11.14 -11.88
C ALA A 245 -11.47 -9.73 -11.28
N ASP A 246 -11.38 -9.61 -9.95
CA ASP A 246 -11.13 -8.32 -9.30
C ASP A 246 -9.72 -7.80 -9.63
N VAL A 247 -8.73 -8.70 -9.69
CA VAL A 247 -7.37 -8.36 -10.11
C VAL A 247 -7.36 -7.88 -11.56
N GLU A 248 -8.02 -8.58 -12.47
CA GLU A 248 -8.13 -8.20 -13.88
C GLU A 248 -8.79 -6.83 -14.05
N GLN A 249 -9.89 -6.57 -13.33
CA GLN A 249 -10.53 -5.24 -13.32
C GLN A 249 -9.57 -4.16 -12.81
N LYS A 250 -8.79 -4.45 -11.76
CA LYS A 250 -7.81 -3.50 -11.23
C LYS A 250 -6.66 -3.25 -12.20
N ILE A 251 -6.23 -4.27 -12.95
CA ILE A 251 -5.22 -4.14 -14.01
C ILE A 251 -5.77 -3.24 -15.13
N GLN A 252 -7.01 -3.46 -15.57
CA GLN A 252 -7.65 -2.65 -16.60
C GLN A 252 -7.83 -1.19 -16.16
N ALA A 253 -8.19 -0.97 -14.89
CA ALA A 253 -8.30 0.38 -14.33
C ALA A 253 -6.93 1.09 -14.26
N SER A 254 -5.88 0.38 -13.79
CA SER A 254 -4.53 0.93 -13.62
C SER A 254 -4.52 2.34 -13.01
N ASP A 255 -5.39 2.58 -12.05
CA ASP A 255 -5.74 3.92 -11.57
C ASP A 255 -4.76 4.46 -10.52
N GLY A 256 -3.86 3.62 -10.00
CA GLY A 256 -2.96 3.95 -8.91
C GLY A 256 -3.65 4.13 -7.55
N ASN A 257 -4.94 3.83 -7.43
CA ASN A 257 -5.67 3.90 -6.16
C ASN A 257 -5.45 2.63 -5.34
N PRO A 258 -5.53 2.68 -4.01
CA PRO A 258 -5.46 1.49 -3.17
C PRO A 258 -6.68 0.59 -3.35
N THR A 259 -6.45 -0.72 -3.37
CA THR A 259 -7.47 -1.74 -3.10
C THR A 259 -7.10 -2.44 -1.79
N TYR A 260 -7.98 -2.31 -0.79
CA TYR A 260 -7.80 -2.94 0.52
C TYR A 260 -8.33 -4.37 0.51
N VAL A 261 -7.57 -5.32 1.06
CA VAL A 261 -7.88 -6.75 0.99
C VAL A 261 -8.34 -7.31 2.32
N ALA A 262 -7.44 -7.37 3.30
CA ALA A 262 -7.67 -8.00 4.59
C ALA A 262 -6.59 -7.58 5.60
N LYS A 263 -6.85 -7.75 6.90
CA LYS A 263 -5.81 -7.62 7.94
C LYS A 263 -5.09 -8.93 8.13
N VAL A 264 -3.77 -8.88 8.34
CA VAL A 264 -2.95 -10.09 8.37
C VAL A 264 -2.00 -10.12 9.55
N TYR A 265 -2.06 -11.23 10.28
CA TYR A 265 -1.27 -11.47 11.48
C TYR A 265 -0.48 -12.77 11.37
N PRO A 266 0.77 -12.81 11.85
CA PRO A 266 1.51 -14.06 12.01
C PRO A 266 0.75 -14.97 12.99
N LEU A 267 0.61 -16.24 12.63
CA LEU A 267 -0.12 -17.25 13.39
C LEU A 267 0.85 -18.13 14.17
N TYR A 268 0.53 -18.38 15.44
CA TYR A 268 1.30 -19.25 16.33
C TYR A 268 0.39 -20.27 16.99
N VAL A 269 0.86 -21.51 17.09
CA VAL A 269 0.24 -22.57 17.88
C VAL A 269 1.27 -23.10 18.86
N ASN A 270 0.95 -23.08 20.15
CA ASN A 270 1.84 -23.54 21.23
C ASN A 270 3.23 -22.86 21.18
N GLY A 271 3.28 -21.58 20.79
CA GLY A 271 4.50 -20.80 20.65
C GLY A 271 5.30 -21.05 19.36
N GLN A 272 4.89 -22.01 18.52
CA GLN A 272 5.50 -22.25 17.22
C GLN A 272 4.80 -21.44 16.14
N LYS A 273 5.59 -20.71 15.33
CA LYS A 273 5.08 -19.93 14.20
C LYS A 273 4.69 -20.85 13.06
N LEU A 274 3.47 -20.70 12.54
CA LEU A 274 2.99 -21.44 11.38
C LEU A 274 3.41 -20.77 10.06
N LYS A 275 3.35 -21.55 8.98
CA LYS A 275 3.60 -21.06 7.61
C LYS A 275 2.47 -20.14 7.17
N GLY A 276 1.22 -20.58 7.34
CA GLY A 276 0.04 -19.77 7.10
C GLY A 276 -0.11 -18.63 8.11
N LYS A 277 -1.03 -17.73 7.79
CA LYS A 277 -1.29 -16.50 8.56
C LYS A 277 -2.75 -16.45 8.98
N ALA A 278 -3.04 -15.71 10.05
CA ALA A 278 -4.41 -15.36 10.39
C ALA A 278 -4.83 -14.16 9.53
N VAL A 279 -5.97 -14.27 8.85
CA VAL A 279 -6.47 -13.25 7.93
C VAL A 279 -7.85 -12.81 8.36
N VAL A 280 -8.04 -11.51 8.58
CA VAL A 280 -9.34 -10.93 8.97
C VAL A 280 -9.92 -10.17 7.79
N GLN A 281 -11.08 -10.62 7.31
CA GLN A 281 -11.85 -10.01 6.23
C GLN A 281 -13.33 -10.11 6.57
N ASP A 282 -14.07 -9.01 6.40
CA ASP A 282 -15.52 -8.93 6.65
C ASP A 282 -15.93 -9.48 8.03
N ASP A 283 -15.19 -9.07 9.07
CA ASP A 283 -15.36 -9.48 10.48
C ASP A 283 -15.17 -10.99 10.76
N ILE A 284 -14.76 -11.78 9.76
CA ILE A 284 -14.40 -13.19 9.93
C ILE A 284 -12.88 -13.31 10.05
N THR A 285 -12.41 -14.03 11.07
CA THR A 285 -11.00 -14.38 11.21
C THR A 285 -10.74 -15.75 10.64
N TYR A 286 -10.18 -15.79 9.44
CA TYR A 286 -9.83 -17.00 8.72
C TYR A 286 -8.47 -17.53 9.18
N LEU A 287 -8.46 -18.80 9.58
CA LEU A 287 -7.25 -19.52 9.96
C LEU A 287 -7.06 -20.75 9.05
N PRO A 288 -5.84 -21.02 8.55
CA PRO A 288 -5.55 -22.15 7.69
C PRO A 288 -5.80 -23.47 8.44
N ALA A 289 -6.87 -24.17 8.06
CA ALA A 289 -7.39 -25.31 8.81
C ALA A 289 -6.40 -26.48 8.84
N VAL A 290 -5.73 -26.75 7.71
CA VAL A 290 -4.76 -27.85 7.57
C VAL A 290 -3.50 -27.56 8.41
N ASP A 291 -2.95 -26.35 8.34
CA ASP A 291 -1.78 -25.95 9.15
C ASP A 291 -2.08 -26.07 10.66
N LEU A 292 -3.30 -25.70 11.09
CA LEU A 292 -3.74 -25.86 12.47
C LEU A 292 -3.83 -27.33 12.88
N ALA A 293 -4.40 -28.18 12.01
CA ALA A 293 -4.53 -29.61 12.26
C ALA A 293 -3.16 -30.28 12.42
N GLU A 294 -2.19 -29.94 11.56
CA GLU A 294 -0.82 -30.44 11.65
C GLU A 294 -0.15 -30.00 12.96
N ALA A 295 -0.24 -28.70 13.28
CA ALA A 295 0.36 -28.14 14.49
C ALA A 295 -0.25 -28.69 15.79
N ALA A 296 -1.57 -28.93 15.79
CA ALA A 296 -2.30 -29.51 16.92
C ALA A 296 -2.24 -31.05 16.96
N LYS A 297 -1.72 -31.70 15.91
CA LYS A 297 -1.72 -33.17 15.71
C LYS A 297 -3.13 -33.76 15.75
N VAL A 298 -4.06 -33.11 15.04
CA VAL A 298 -5.47 -33.48 14.95
C VAL A 298 -5.78 -33.98 13.55
N SER A 299 -6.52 -35.08 13.45
CA SER A 299 -7.04 -35.55 12.16
C SER A 299 -8.15 -34.62 11.68
N LEU A 300 -8.03 -34.13 10.45
CA LEU A 300 -8.99 -33.22 9.83
C LEU A 300 -9.47 -33.80 8.48
N GLY A 301 -10.77 -33.75 8.27
CA GLY A 301 -11.47 -34.08 7.03
C GLY A 301 -12.29 -32.90 6.52
N TRP A 302 -12.64 -32.94 5.24
CA TRP A 302 -13.39 -31.89 4.55
C TRP A 302 -14.52 -32.50 3.74
N LYS A 303 -15.74 -31.99 3.93
CA LYS A 303 -16.92 -32.33 3.15
C LYS A 303 -17.29 -31.16 2.22
N PRO A 304 -16.90 -31.20 0.94
CA PRO A 304 -17.04 -30.05 0.04
C PRO A 304 -18.49 -29.64 -0.23
N GLU A 305 -19.41 -30.59 -0.34
CA GLU A 305 -20.83 -30.34 -0.63
C GLU A 305 -21.55 -29.69 0.55
N GLU A 306 -21.20 -30.11 1.77
CA GLU A 306 -21.76 -29.56 3.02
C GLU A 306 -21.03 -28.29 3.48
N LYS A 307 -19.83 -28.03 2.93
CA LYS A 307 -18.89 -27.01 3.39
C LYS A 307 -18.50 -27.16 4.86
N VAL A 308 -18.30 -28.40 5.30
CA VAL A 308 -18.04 -28.74 6.70
C VAL A 308 -16.64 -29.33 6.88
N LEU A 309 -15.90 -28.79 7.83
CA LEU A 309 -14.69 -29.37 8.40
C LEU A 309 -15.06 -30.38 9.49
N VAL A 310 -14.38 -31.51 9.51
CA VAL A 310 -14.62 -32.61 10.47
C VAL A 310 -13.30 -32.98 11.12
N SER A 311 -13.23 -32.92 12.44
CA SER A 311 -12.05 -33.31 13.21
C SER A 311 -12.35 -34.47 14.14
N SER A 312 -11.33 -34.96 14.86
CA SER A 312 -11.52 -35.91 15.97
C SER A 312 -12.26 -35.32 17.17
N TYR A 313 -12.51 -34.00 17.19
CA TYR A 313 -13.15 -33.31 18.31
C TYR A 313 -14.55 -32.78 17.97
N GLY A 314 -14.80 -32.45 16.72
CA GLY A 314 -16.06 -31.86 16.31
C GLY A 314 -16.10 -31.46 14.84
N GLN A 315 -17.17 -30.75 14.47
CA GLN A 315 -17.39 -30.26 13.11
C GLN A 315 -17.69 -28.77 13.14
N ALA A 316 -17.29 -28.06 12.09
CA ALA A 316 -17.57 -26.64 11.94
C ALA A 316 -17.61 -26.24 10.45
N VAL A 317 -18.02 -25.01 10.17
CA VAL A 317 -18.04 -24.48 8.80
C VAL A 317 -16.61 -24.31 8.30
N GLY A 318 -16.35 -24.80 7.09
CA GLY A 318 -15.09 -24.54 6.39
C GLY A 318 -15.27 -23.60 5.22
N TYR A 319 -14.22 -22.81 4.97
CA TYR A 319 -14.17 -21.81 3.91
C TYR A 319 -13.07 -22.19 2.94
N LYS A 320 -13.44 -22.67 1.76
CA LYS A 320 -12.47 -22.89 0.67
C LYS A 320 -12.27 -21.58 -0.09
N LYS A 321 -11.06 -21.01 -0.02
CA LYS A 321 -10.66 -19.82 -0.79
C LYS A 321 -9.46 -20.20 -1.65
N LYS A 322 -9.65 -20.18 -2.98
CA LYS A 322 -8.73 -20.78 -3.98
C LYS A 322 -8.35 -22.21 -3.57
N ASP A 323 -7.08 -22.45 -3.31
CA ASP A 323 -6.53 -23.78 -2.97
C ASP A 323 -6.41 -24.02 -1.46
N THR A 324 -6.67 -23.00 -0.62
CA THR A 324 -6.53 -23.12 0.83
C THR A 324 -7.88 -23.29 1.50
N LEU A 325 -7.92 -24.18 2.50
CA LEU A 325 -9.07 -24.41 3.36
C LEU A 325 -8.88 -23.67 4.70
N TYR A 326 -9.86 -22.85 5.05
CA TYR A 326 -9.86 -22.05 6.26
C TYR A 326 -11.00 -22.48 7.21
N CYS A 327 -10.81 -22.27 8.50
CA CYS A 327 -11.88 -22.24 9.50
C CYS A 327 -12.01 -20.84 10.09
N ASN A 328 -13.15 -20.55 10.75
CA ASN A 328 -13.25 -19.36 11.58
C ASN A 328 -12.44 -19.57 12.89
N ALA A 329 -11.85 -18.50 13.41
CA ALA A 329 -11.19 -18.49 14.72
C ALA A 329 -12.12 -18.94 15.84
N ASP A 330 -13.41 -18.60 15.78
CA ASP A 330 -14.38 -18.98 16.82
C ASP A 330 -14.59 -20.51 16.92
N ASP A 331 -14.27 -21.24 15.85
CA ASP A 331 -14.47 -22.69 15.75
C ASP A 331 -13.23 -23.51 16.12
N VAL A 332 -12.08 -22.88 16.42
CA VAL A 332 -10.83 -23.61 16.70
C VAL A 332 -10.89 -24.43 17.98
N ALA A 333 -11.67 -24.01 18.96
CA ALA A 333 -11.92 -24.78 20.17
C ALA A 333 -12.64 -26.09 19.82
N THR A 334 -13.67 -26.02 18.98
CA THR A 334 -14.46 -27.19 18.53
C THR A 334 -13.66 -28.13 17.64
N LEU A 335 -12.83 -27.60 16.74
CA LEU A 335 -12.11 -28.41 15.75
C LEU A 335 -10.77 -28.95 16.28
N TYR A 336 -10.08 -28.22 17.16
CA TYR A 336 -8.67 -28.52 17.50
C TYR A 336 -8.39 -28.50 19.00
N HIS A 337 -9.37 -28.21 19.86
CA HIS A 337 -9.16 -27.95 21.29
C HIS A 337 -8.07 -26.89 21.54
N LEU A 338 -8.01 -25.88 20.66
CA LEU A 338 -7.15 -24.72 20.80
C LEU A 338 -7.95 -23.55 21.37
N ASP A 339 -7.28 -22.67 22.12
CA ASP A 339 -7.86 -21.41 22.60
C ASP A 339 -6.84 -20.28 22.44
N GLY A 340 -7.33 -19.05 22.32
CA GLY A 340 -6.51 -17.86 22.14
C GLY A 340 -7.13 -16.88 21.15
N GLY A 341 -6.28 -16.05 20.55
CA GLY A 341 -6.74 -14.97 19.69
C GLY A 341 -5.65 -13.96 19.36
N LEU A 342 -6.07 -12.80 18.87
CA LEU A 342 -5.18 -11.69 18.52
C LEU A 342 -4.63 -11.02 19.78
N ASN A 343 -3.30 -11.03 19.94
CA ASN A 343 -2.57 -10.33 21.00
C ASN A 343 -1.36 -9.60 20.41
N ALA A 344 -1.26 -8.29 20.66
CA ALA A 344 -0.10 -7.46 20.27
C ALA A 344 0.39 -7.69 18.81
N GLY A 345 -0.53 -7.71 17.85
CA GLY A 345 -0.21 -7.87 16.43
C GLY A 345 0.15 -9.30 15.99
N LYS A 346 -0.12 -10.30 16.83
CA LYS A 346 0.10 -11.73 16.54
C LYS A 346 -1.15 -12.53 16.91
N PHE A 347 -1.48 -13.54 16.13
CA PHE A 347 -2.57 -14.45 16.45
C PHE A 347 -1.99 -15.68 17.14
N GLU A 348 -2.32 -15.89 18.41
CA GLU A 348 -1.72 -16.93 19.23
C GLU A 348 -2.77 -17.90 19.76
N LEU A 349 -2.54 -19.18 19.50
CA LEU A 349 -3.36 -20.29 19.96
C LEU A 349 -2.55 -21.24 20.83
N LYS A 350 -3.21 -21.82 21.84
CA LYS A 350 -2.62 -22.78 22.77
C LYS A 350 -3.57 -23.95 22.99
N THR A 351 -3.02 -25.15 23.15
CA THR A 351 -3.81 -26.33 23.50
C THR A 351 -4.48 -26.15 24.85
N GLN A 352 -5.78 -26.44 24.90
CA GLN A 352 -6.52 -26.43 26.15
C GLN A 352 -6.03 -27.57 27.07
N THR A 353 -5.81 -27.26 28.35
CA THR A 353 -5.37 -28.24 29.37
C THR A 353 -6.50 -29.11 29.92
N LYS A 354 -7.74 -28.94 29.44
CA LYS A 354 -8.89 -29.77 29.84
C LYS A 354 -8.92 -31.07 29.04
N LYS A 355 -8.91 -32.20 29.76
CA LYS A 355 -8.86 -33.57 29.23
C LYS A 355 -10.28 -34.08 28.95
N GLN A 356 -10.69 -34.30 27.70
CA GLN A 356 -11.98 -34.97 27.40
C GLN A 356 -12.15 -35.47 25.95
N GLU A 357 -13.23 -36.24 25.76
CA GLU A 357 -13.44 -37.37 24.83
C GLU A 357 -13.16 -37.12 23.34
N THR A 358 -12.46 -38.08 22.72
CA THR A 358 -12.19 -38.14 21.28
C THR A 358 -13.36 -38.77 20.54
N VAL A 359 -13.86 -38.11 19.50
CA VAL A 359 -14.82 -38.69 18.55
C VAL A 359 -14.03 -39.35 17.41
N PRO A 360 -14.31 -40.62 17.06
CA PRO A 360 -13.63 -41.27 15.94
C PRO A 360 -13.95 -40.55 14.62
N VAL A 361 -12.92 -40.15 13.88
CA VAL A 361 -13.07 -39.55 12.54
C VAL A 361 -13.51 -40.66 11.57
N VAL A 362 -14.59 -40.41 10.85
CA VAL A 362 -15.18 -41.35 9.90
C VAL A 362 -14.95 -40.83 8.47
N GLU A 363 -14.25 -41.62 7.66
CA GLU A 363 -14.06 -41.41 6.22
C GLU A 363 -14.84 -42.52 5.49
N ASN A 364 -15.80 -42.18 4.62
CA ASN A 364 -16.65 -43.14 3.90
C ASN A 364 -17.27 -44.27 4.78
N GLY A 365 -17.70 -43.94 6.01
CA GLY A 365 -18.32 -44.90 6.91
C GLY A 365 -17.35 -45.86 7.63
N LYS A 366 -16.04 -45.63 7.57
CA LYS A 366 -15.04 -46.40 8.33
C LYS A 366 -14.16 -45.49 9.19
N ALA A 367 -13.81 -45.99 10.38
CA ALA A 367 -12.94 -45.31 11.33
C ALA A 367 -11.51 -45.22 10.78
N VAL A 368 -10.92 -44.03 10.84
CA VAL A 368 -9.50 -43.81 10.52
C VAL A 368 -8.68 -44.02 11.79
N GLU A 369 -7.72 -44.95 11.77
CA GLU A 369 -6.83 -45.18 12.92
C GLU A 369 -5.84 -44.03 13.10
N ASN A 370 -5.53 -43.73 14.37
CA ASN A 370 -4.60 -42.68 14.77
C ASN A 370 -3.18 -42.95 14.25
N GLY A 371 -2.77 -42.24 13.19
CA GLY A 371 -1.40 -42.29 12.68
C GLY A 371 -1.17 -41.40 11.46
N THR A 372 -0.37 -40.34 11.67
CA THR A 372 0.27 -39.45 10.69
C THR A 372 -0.63 -38.74 9.67
N ALA A 373 -0.60 -37.41 9.70
CA ALA A 373 -1.25 -36.55 8.71
C ALA A 373 -0.79 -36.93 7.29
N LYS A 374 -1.76 -37.21 6.40
CA LYS A 374 -1.51 -37.41 4.97
C LYS A 374 -1.17 -36.07 4.31
N THR A 375 -0.29 -36.10 3.33
CA THR A 375 0.14 -34.92 2.56
C THR A 375 -0.96 -34.45 1.59
N GLU A 376 -0.95 -33.16 1.20
CA GLU A 376 -1.92 -32.59 0.24
C GLU A 376 -2.05 -33.43 -1.04
N ALA A 377 -0.94 -33.93 -1.59
CA ALA A 377 -0.95 -34.74 -2.81
C ALA A 377 -1.64 -36.12 -2.64
N GLU A 378 -1.60 -36.71 -1.45
CA GLU A 378 -2.28 -37.98 -1.15
C GLU A 378 -3.80 -37.80 -1.08
N VAL A 379 -4.26 -36.64 -0.62
CA VAL A 379 -5.68 -36.25 -0.61
C VAL A 379 -6.22 -36.09 -2.04
N TYR A 380 -5.42 -35.56 -2.98
CA TYR A 380 -5.82 -35.40 -4.39
C TYR A 380 -5.77 -36.71 -5.21
N ALA A 381 -4.87 -37.64 -4.89
CA ALA A 381 -4.70 -38.89 -5.65
C ALA A 381 -5.81 -39.93 -5.39
N GLU A 382 -6.45 -39.92 -4.22
CA GLU A 382 -7.55 -40.85 -3.90
C GLU A 382 -8.89 -40.40 -4.53
N ALA A 383 -9.13 -39.09 -4.66
CA ALA A 383 -10.33 -38.54 -5.29
C ALA A 383 -10.49 -38.97 -6.76
N THR A 384 -9.40 -39.09 -7.51
CA THR A 384 -9.42 -39.46 -8.94
C THR A 384 -9.59 -40.96 -9.19
N LYS A 385 -9.19 -41.83 -8.24
CA LYS A 385 -9.45 -43.28 -8.31
C LYS A 385 -10.91 -43.63 -7.99
N GLU A 386 -11.55 -42.86 -7.12
CA GLU A 386 -12.95 -43.05 -6.74
C GLU A 386 -13.93 -42.65 -7.85
N THR A 387 -13.63 -41.57 -8.60
CA THR A 387 -14.42 -41.20 -9.79
C THR A 387 -14.38 -42.30 -10.85
N ALA A 388 -13.23 -42.97 -11.03
CA ALA A 388 -13.07 -44.08 -11.97
C ALA A 388 -13.77 -45.37 -11.53
N LYS A 389 -13.89 -45.61 -10.21
CA LYS A 389 -14.58 -46.78 -9.66
C LYS A 389 -16.11 -46.62 -9.69
N ASN A 390 -16.60 -45.43 -9.34
CA ASN A 390 -18.03 -45.13 -9.34
C ASN A 390 -18.60 -45.03 -10.78
N ALA A 391 -17.82 -44.54 -11.73
CA ALA A 391 -18.18 -44.58 -13.15
C ALA A 391 -18.27 -46.02 -13.71
N LYS A 392 -17.39 -46.94 -13.27
CA LYS A 392 -17.46 -48.36 -13.67
C LYS A 392 -18.65 -49.10 -13.05
N ALA A 393 -19.01 -48.79 -11.80
CA ALA A 393 -20.18 -49.37 -11.14
C ALA A 393 -21.49 -48.94 -11.84
N ALA A 394 -21.64 -47.63 -12.10
CA ALA A 394 -22.82 -47.09 -12.78
C ALA A 394 -23.03 -47.66 -14.20
N VAL A 395 -21.94 -47.89 -14.95
CA VAL A 395 -22.01 -48.53 -16.28
C VAL A 395 -22.38 -50.02 -16.20
N THR A 396 -22.01 -50.70 -15.12
CA THR A 396 -22.34 -52.12 -14.91
C THR A 396 -23.81 -52.28 -14.54
N ASP A 397 -24.33 -51.41 -13.67
CA ASP A 397 -25.73 -51.41 -13.23
C ASP A 397 -26.69 -51.02 -14.36
N ALA A 398 -26.31 -50.02 -15.18
CA ALA A 398 -27.09 -49.64 -16.37
C ALA A 398 -27.16 -50.77 -17.41
N LYS A 399 -26.10 -51.59 -17.53
CA LYS A 399 -26.05 -52.72 -18.47
C LYS A 399 -26.83 -53.94 -17.95
N ALA A 400 -26.95 -54.11 -16.63
CA ALA A 400 -27.81 -55.12 -16.01
C ALA A 400 -29.30 -54.74 -16.19
N ALA A 401 -29.67 -53.50 -15.85
CA ALA A 401 -31.04 -53.02 -16.03
C ALA A 401 -31.52 -53.07 -17.49
N ALA A 402 -30.64 -52.76 -18.46
CA ALA A 402 -30.96 -52.87 -19.88
C ALA A 402 -31.15 -54.33 -20.36
N LYS A 403 -30.58 -55.31 -19.66
CA LYS A 403 -30.77 -56.75 -19.95
C LYS A 403 -32.11 -57.26 -19.43
N ASP A 404 -32.53 -56.80 -18.26
CA ASP A 404 -33.78 -57.21 -17.62
C ASP A 404 -34.99 -56.65 -18.37
N VAL A 405 -34.93 -55.38 -18.81
CA VAL A 405 -35.97 -54.76 -19.66
C VAL A 405 -36.10 -55.50 -21.01
N LYS A 406 -34.99 -56.03 -21.55
CA LYS A 406 -34.99 -56.79 -22.81
C LYS A 406 -35.49 -58.23 -22.64
N ALA A 407 -35.43 -58.77 -21.42
CA ALA A 407 -35.97 -60.08 -21.08
C ALA A 407 -37.49 -60.01 -20.86
N GLU A 408 -38.00 -58.96 -20.19
CA GLU A 408 -39.45 -58.72 -20.04
C GLU A 408 -40.15 -58.42 -21.38
N ALA A 409 -39.49 -57.70 -22.29
CA ALA A 409 -40.04 -57.41 -23.62
C ALA A 409 -40.10 -58.64 -24.56
N LYS A 410 -39.48 -59.76 -24.19
CA LYS A 410 -39.53 -61.04 -24.94
C LYS A 410 -40.52 -62.05 -24.36
N ALA A 411 -41.11 -61.75 -23.20
CA ALA A 411 -42.07 -62.62 -22.49
C ALA A 411 -43.52 -62.10 -22.57
N LYS A 412 -43.74 -60.99 -23.28
CA LYS A 412 -45.03 -60.55 -23.83
C LYS A 412 -44.98 -60.71 -25.34
#